data_AF-A0A496YQJ3-F1
#
_entry.id   AF-A0A496YQJ3-F1
#
_cell.length_a   1.000
_cell.length_b   1.000
_cell.length_c   1.000
_cell.angle_alpha   90.00
_cell.angle_beta   90.00
_cell.angle_gamma   90.00
#
_symmetry.space_group_name_H-M   'P 1'
#
loop_
_entity.id
_entity.type
_entity.pdbx_description
1 polymer ?
#
loop_
_entity_poly.entity_id
_entity_poly.type
_entity_poly.pdbx_seq_one_letter_code
_entity_poly.pdbx_strand_id
1 'polypeptide(L)'
;LELIDLPRTRENALCCGAGGGVLDVYPEFAAFTAQDRLQEVIDSGAQAVVSACPYCLDSFQVAIQSTGHLLKAYDISHLVSLALLGHEVAQ
;
A
#
# COMPACT_ATOMS: atom_id res chain seq x y z
N LEU A 1 -22.82 -0.16 -2.28
CA LEU A 1 -21.49 -0.48 -1.74
C LEU A 1 -21.53 -0.25 -0.25
N GLU A 2 -21.02 -1.18 0.51
CA GLU A 2 -20.71 -0.98 1.93
C GLU A 2 -19.26 -0.51 2.01
N LEU A 3 -19.02 0.56 2.77
CA LEU A 3 -17.68 1.12 2.97
C LEU A 3 -17.30 0.89 4.43
N ILE A 4 -16.12 0.32 4.62
CA ILE A 4 -15.53 0.12 5.94
C ILE A 4 -14.22 0.91 6.03
N ASP A 5 -13.91 1.37 7.23
CA ASP A 5 -12.60 1.95 7.56
C ASP A 5 -11.65 0.84 8.04
N LEU A 6 -10.35 1.04 7.83
CA LEU A 6 -9.33 0.25 8.52
C LEU A 6 -9.30 0.63 10.01
N PRO A 7 -8.79 -0.25 10.90
CA PRO A 7 -8.78 0.00 12.35
C PRO A 7 -8.18 1.36 12.73
N ARG A 8 -7.07 1.74 12.10
CA ARG A 8 -6.51 3.09 12.16
C ARG A 8 -6.91 3.89 10.92
N THR A 9 -7.67 4.96 11.13
CA THR A 9 -8.17 5.85 10.05
C THR A 9 -8.02 7.32 10.42
N ARG A 10 -8.13 8.21 9.42
CA ARG A 10 -8.05 9.67 9.54
C ARG A 10 -6.78 10.13 10.28
N GLU A 11 -6.90 10.91 11.35
CA GLU A 11 -5.79 11.42 12.15
C GLU A 11 -4.96 10.31 12.82
N ASN A 12 -5.54 9.11 12.97
CA ASN A 12 -4.88 7.94 13.54
C ASN A 12 -4.28 7.02 12.46
N ALA A 13 -4.45 7.33 11.17
CA ALA A 13 -3.95 6.50 10.09
C ALA A 13 -2.41 6.38 10.13
N LEU A 14 -1.91 5.15 9.99
CA LEU A 14 -0.48 4.92 9.94
C LEU A 14 0.09 5.21 8.55
N CYS A 15 1.22 5.92 8.51
CA CYS A 15 2.00 6.18 7.30
C CYS A 15 2.74 4.92 6.82
N CYS A 16 3.07 4.83 5.52
CA CYS A 16 3.92 3.76 4.98
C CYS A 16 5.37 3.81 5.52
N GLY A 17 5.82 4.97 6.01
CA GLY A 17 7.14 5.17 6.59
C GLY A 17 8.28 5.49 5.63
N ALA A 18 8.04 5.58 4.32
CA ALA A 18 9.12 5.92 3.38
C ALA A 18 9.41 7.42 3.22
N GLY A 19 8.46 8.30 3.54
CA GLY A 19 8.60 9.74 3.34
C GLY A 19 9.70 10.39 4.18
N GLY A 20 10.11 11.61 3.81
CA GLY A 20 11.04 12.42 4.62
C GLY A 20 12.47 11.87 4.71
N GLY A 21 12.88 10.98 3.81
CA GLY A 21 14.20 10.33 3.81
C GLY A 21 14.31 9.16 4.80
N VAL A 22 13.19 8.76 5.43
CA VAL A 22 13.19 7.68 6.43
C VAL A 22 13.55 6.34 5.80
N LEU A 23 13.11 6.09 4.55
CA LEU A 23 13.49 4.87 3.83
C LEU A 23 15.02 4.73 3.70
N ASP A 24 15.72 5.83 3.44
CA ASP A 24 17.17 5.84 3.20
C ASP A 24 17.97 5.79 4.51
N VAL A 25 17.51 6.53 5.53
CA VAL A 25 18.25 6.72 6.79
C VAL A 25 17.90 5.66 7.83
N TYR A 26 16.65 5.19 7.86
CA TYR A 26 16.11 4.22 8.82
C TYR A 26 15.27 3.14 8.13
N PRO A 27 15.88 2.31 7.25
CA PRO A 27 15.16 1.35 6.42
C PRO A 27 14.37 0.31 7.23
N GLU A 28 14.89 -0.12 8.39
CA GLU A 28 14.19 -1.07 9.27
C GLU A 28 12.90 -0.47 9.84
N PHE A 29 12.91 0.83 10.17
CA PHE A 29 11.73 1.53 10.67
C PHE A 29 10.69 1.71 9.57
N ALA A 30 11.11 2.10 8.36
CA ALA A 30 10.22 2.20 7.20
C ALA A 30 9.56 0.84 6.89
N ALA A 31 10.33 -0.25 6.91
CA ALA A 31 9.82 -1.61 6.71
C ALA A 31 8.80 -1.99 7.78
N PHE A 32 9.11 -1.74 9.06
CA PHE A 32 8.20 -2.00 10.18
C PHE A 32 6.86 -1.27 10.01
N THR A 33 6.87 0.03 9.71
CA THR A 33 5.63 0.81 9.57
C THR A 33 4.82 0.38 8.34
N ALA A 34 5.50 0.05 7.23
CA ALA A 34 4.83 -0.44 6.04
C ALA A 34 4.12 -1.77 6.32
N GLN A 35 4.80 -2.71 7.01
CA GLN A 35 4.24 -4.00 7.39
C GLN A 35 3.06 -3.87 8.36
N ASP A 36 3.18 -3.02 9.39
CA ASP A 36 2.13 -2.80 10.38
C ASP A 36 0.85 -2.22 9.73
N ARG A 37 1.01 -1.27 8.79
CA ARG A 37 -0.14 -0.75 8.03
C ARG A 37 -0.69 -1.78 7.04
N LEU A 38 0.18 -2.56 6.40
CA LEU A 38 -0.23 -3.59 5.44
C LEU A 38 -1.02 -4.70 6.12
N GLN A 39 -0.69 -5.07 7.36
CA GLN A 39 -1.40 -6.08 8.11
C GLN A 39 -2.88 -5.70 8.29
N GLU A 40 -3.18 -4.43 8.59
CA GLU A 40 -4.57 -3.96 8.65
C GLU A 40 -5.31 -4.10 7.32
N VAL A 41 -4.62 -3.85 6.20
CA VAL A 41 -5.19 -4.05 4.86
C VAL A 41 -5.50 -5.53 4.63
N ILE A 42 -4.57 -6.42 4.99
CA ILE A 42 -4.74 -7.88 4.87
C ILE A 42 -5.90 -8.35 5.75
N ASP A 43 -5.95 -7.93 7.01
CA ASP A 43 -6.98 -8.32 7.97
C ASP A 43 -8.39 -7.83 7.57
N SER A 44 -8.47 -6.75 6.80
CA SER A 44 -9.73 -6.27 6.23
C SER A 44 -10.31 -7.16 5.11
N GLY A 45 -9.52 -8.13 4.61
CA GLY A 45 -9.88 -8.98 3.48
C GLY A 45 -9.73 -8.30 2.12
N ALA A 46 -9.05 -7.15 2.05
CA ALA A 46 -8.79 -6.46 0.80
C ALA A 46 -7.90 -7.31 -0.13
N GLN A 47 -8.18 -7.24 -1.43
CA GLN A 47 -7.38 -7.93 -2.47
C GLN A 47 -6.32 -7.01 -3.08
N ALA A 48 -6.46 -5.70 -2.88
CA ALA A 48 -5.51 -4.71 -3.34
C ALA A 48 -5.44 -3.50 -2.39
N VAL A 49 -4.26 -2.87 -2.35
CA VAL A 49 -4.03 -1.54 -1.80
C VAL A 49 -3.78 -0.56 -2.95
N VAL A 50 -4.31 0.66 -2.82
CA VAL A 50 -4.19 1.69 -3.85
C VAL A 50 -3.59 2.94 -3.23
N SER A 51 -2.64 3.58 -3.92
CA SER A 51 -2.08 4.85 -3.48
C SER A 51 -1.83 5.77 -4.67
N ALA A 52 -1.80 7.08 -4.42
CA ALA A 52 -1.31 8.08 -5.38
C ALA A 52 0.13 8.52 -5.07
N CYS A 53 0.74 7.93 -4.03
CA CYS A 53 2.07 8.27 -3.57
C CYS A 53 3.07 7.18 -4.00
N PRO A 54 4.07 7.51 -4.84
CA PRO A 54 5.07 6.53 -5.29
C PRO A 54 5.82 5.86 -4.12
N TYR A 55 6.16 6.61 -3.09
CA TYR A 55 6.82 6.06 -1.89
C TYR A 55 5.94 5.03 -1.16
N CYS A 56 4.63 5.28 -1.06
CA CYS A 56 3.71 4.29 -0.48
C CYS A 56 3.66 3.03 -1.34
N LEU A 57 3.64 3.18 -2.67
CA LEU A 57 3.60 2.05 -3.59
C LEU A 57 4.83 1.17 -3.43
N ASP A 58 6.04 1.76 -3.49
CA ASP A 58 7.30 1.04 -3.35
C ASP A 58 7.39 0.33 -1.99
N SER A 59 7.07 1.03 -0.90
CA SER A 59 7.08 0.45 0.44
C SER A 59 6.09 -0.69 0.61
N PHE A 60 4.86 -0.55 0.10
CA PHE A 60 3.88 -1.63 0.18
C PHE A 60 4.24 -2.81 -0.71
N GLN A 61 4.82 -2.60 -1.89
CA GLN A 61 5.29 -3.71 -2.72
C GLN A 61 6.37 -4.54 -2.02
N VAL A 62 7.36 -3.88 -1.39
CA VAL A 62 8.38 -4.57 -0.60
C VAL A 62 7.76 -5.28 0.61
N ALA A 63 6.84 -4.63 1.32
CA ALA A 63 6.15 -5.23 2.46
C ALA A 63 5.33 -6.47 2.04
N ILE A 64 4.58 -6.40 0.94
CA ILE A 64 3.81 -7.54 0.39
C ILE A 64 4.74 -8.71 0.10
N GLN A 65 5.86 -8.46 -0.60
CA GLN A 65 6.86 -9.50 -0.92
C GLN A 65 7.38 -10.19 0.35
N SER A 66 7.53 -9.46 1.45
CA SER A 66 7.98 -10.02 2.73
C SER A 66 6.94 -10.89 3.45
N THR A 67 5.65 -10.71 3.18
CA THR A 67 4.55 -11.47 3.82
C THR A 67 4.20 -12.78 3.11
N GLY A 68 4.54 -12.92 1.82
CA GLY A 68 4.07 -14.02 0.97
C GLY A 68 2.57 -13.95 0.63
N HIS A 69 1.88 -12.87 0.97
CA HIS A 69 0.47 -12.67 0.64
C HIS A 69 0.28 -12.27 -0.85
N LEU A 70 -0.85 -12.64 -1.45
CA LEU A 70 -1.19 -12.31 -2.84
C LEU A 70 -1.83 -10.92 -3.02
N LEU A 71 -1.64 -10.01 -2.05
CA LEU A 71 -2.21 -8.66 -2.11
C LEU A 71 -1.55 -7.90 -3.27
N LYS A 72 -2.32 -7.15 -4.05
CA LYS A 72 -1.77 -6.30 -5.11
C LYS A 72 -1.62 -4.86 -4.65
N ALA A 73 -0.59 -4.17 -5.10
CA ALA A 73 -0.44 -2.73 -4.88
C ALA A 73 -0.53 -1.98 -6.20
N TYR A 74 -1.40 -0.98 -6.28
CA TYR A 74 -1.63 -0.19 -7.48
C TYR A 74 -1.42 1.30 -7.23
N ASP A 75 -0.82 1.97 -8.20
CA ASP A 75 -1.02 3.42 -8.35
C ASP A 75 -2.47 3.71 -8.76
N ILE A 76 -3.04 4.81 -8.28
CA ILE A 76 -4.42 5.19 -8.61
C ILE A 76 -4.63 5.37 -10.12
N SER A 77 -3.67 5.94 -10.84
CA SER A 77 -3.77 6.14 -12.29
C SER A 77 -3.69 4.81 -13.03
N HIS A 78 -2.86 3.87 -12.55
CA HIS A 78 -2.80 2.51 -13.09
C HIS A 78 -4.14 1.78 -12.90
N LEU A 79 -4.75 1.84 -11.71
CA LEU A 79 -6.04 1.20 -11.45
C LEU A 79 -7.16 1.79 -12.33
N VAL A 80 -7.18 3.12 -12.52
CA VAL A 80 -8.13 3.78 -13.41
C VAL A 80 -7.91 3.32 -14.86
N SER A 81 -6.66 3.25 -15.31
CA SER A 81 -6.32 2.78 -16.65
C SER A 81 -6.76 1.33 -16.89
N LEU A 82 -6.52 0.43 -15.91
CA LEU A 82 -6.98 -0.96 -15.94
C LEU A 82 -8.49 -1.07 -16.11
N ALA A 83 -9.24 -0.26 -15.35
CA ALA A 83 -10.69 -0.25 -15.41
C ALA A 83 -11.24 0.26 -16.76
N LEU A 84 -10.55 1.22 -17.39
CA LEU A 84 -10.97 1.79 -18.68
C LEU A 84 -10.56 0.92 -19.88
N LEU A 85 -9.38 0.29 -19.84
CA LEU A 85 -8.80 -0.40 -20.98
C LEU A 85 -8.98 -1.93 -20.94
N GLY A 86 -9.29 -2.50 -19.76
CA GLY A 86 -9.50 -3.94 -19.59
C GLY A 86 -8.23 -4.81 -19.68
N HIS A 87 -7.04 -4.21 -19.69
CA HIS A 87 -5.74 -4.89 -19.70
C HIS A 87 -4.68 -4.06 -18.99
N GLU A 88 -3.61 -4.73 -18.53
CA GLU A 88 -2.48 -4.04 -17.88
C GLU A 88 -1.72 -3.18 -18.90
N VAL A 89 -1.43 -1.94 -18.51
CA VAL A 89 -0.53 -1.06 -19.25
C VAL A 89 0.85 -1.31 -18.69
N ALA A 90 1.80 -1.70 -19.55
CA ALA A 90 3.19 -1.90 -19.12
C ALA A 90 3.70 -0.63 -18.43
N GLN A 91 4.20 -0.79 -17.20
CA GLN A 91 4.88 0.26 -16.44
C GLN A 91 6.31 0.44 -16.95
#